data_AF-A0A845USE5-F1
#
_entry.id   AF-A0A845USE5-F1
#
_cell.length_a   1.000
_cell.length_b   1.000
_cell.length_c   1.000
_cell.angle_alpha   90.00
_cell.angle_beta   90.00
_cell.angle_gamma   90.00
#
_symmetry.space_group_name_H-M   'P 1'
#
loop_
_entity.id
_entity.type
_entity.pdbx_description
1 polymer ?
#
loop_
_entity_poly.entity_id
_entity_poly.type
_entity_poly.pdbx_seq_one_letter_code
_entity_poly.pdbx_strand_id
1 'polypeptide(L)'
;MALVDFGTVQVYEMEDLLEVVFPYDREFSAFMNKLKGRWMPQRRAWQIKPAFLRATSSEVIEKITRQLKAQAPKSWDHNLSVLRKQGCVMHKFEIFAGLGGVRLRMPLGHPCHHHLKKIDRLSSVRDTWYIPAAKFSEKPVQEAVARIIQDDRKAYIQAFDATEERCIIGKIDVGEDQLEAYGLEKEAYVAVQGGFLKIADPMMASSGAREVAFEVLSMRRQDDASLKVKLEYVDPVEGYTHLSGRAFAENKLQAIGVHLKVDDDWIQKRS
;
A
#
# COMPACT_ATOMS: atom_id res chain seq x y z
N MET A 1 11.47 -4.78 6.92
CA MET A 1 10.43 -3.74 6.76
C MET A 1 10.84 -2.55 7.63
N ALA A 2 10.49 -1.31 7.25
CA ALA A 2 10.79 -0.16 8.11
C ALA A 2 10.07 -0.30 9.46
N LEU A 3 10.72 0.09 10.56
CA LEU A 3 10.08 0.19 11.87
C LEU A 3 8.98 1.27 11.83
N VAL A 4 9.27 2.39 11.17
CA VAL A 4 8.29 3.46 10.90
C VAL A 4 8.50 4.04 9.51
N ASP A 5 7.41 4.24 8.76
CA ASP A 5 7.42 4.88 7.44
C ASP A 5 6.57 6.16 7.46
N PHE A 6 7.22 7.32 7.33
CA PHE A 6 6.59 8.64 7.25
C PHE A 6 6.41 9.12 5.80
N GLY A 7 6.46 8.22 4.82
CA GLY A 7 6.26 8.46 3.41
C GLY A 7 7.56 8.80 2.69
N THR A 8 8.13 9.96 3.03
CA THR A 8 9.44 10.39 2.51
C THR A 8 10.60 10.10 3.45
N VAL A 9 10.31 9.77 4.71
CA VAL A 9 11.31 9.43 5.73
C VAL A 9 11.00 8.06 6.29
N GLN A 10 11.96 7.14 6.21
CA GLN A 10 11.83 5.76 6.67
C GLN A 10 12.85 5.50 7.78
N VAL A 11 12.39 4.89 8.87
CA VAL A 11 13.24 4.54 10.02
C VAL A 11 13.30 3.01 10.12
N TYR A 12 14.51 2.47 10.15
CA TYR A 12 14.80 1.05 10.34
C TYR A 12 15.51 0.88 11.67
N GLU A 13 15.11 -0.13 12.43
CA GLU A 13 15.81 -0.53 13.64
C GLU A 13 16.84 -1.59 13.32
N MET A 14 18.04 -1.39 13.86
CA MET A 14 19.16 -2.33 13.85
C MET A 14 19.50 -2.63 15.32
N GLU A 15 20.33 -3.65 15.57
CA GLU A 15 20.64 -4.13 16.93
C GLU A 15 21.05 -3.02 17.92
N ASP A 16 21.92 -2.09 17.51
CA ASP A 16 22.47 -1.04 18.38
C ASP A 16 22.19 0.40 17.87
N LEU A 17 21.46 0.54 16.77
CA LEU A 17 21.29 1.83 16.09
C LEU A 17 19.98 1.91 15.29
N LEU A 18 19.60 3.14 14.96
CA LEU A 18 18.54 3.44 14.00
C LEU A 18 19.13 3.92 12.68
N GLU A 19 18.59 3.44 11.58
CA GLU A 19 18.84 3.96 10.25
C GLU A 19 17.68 4.79 9.76
N VAL A 20 17.96 6.01 9.31
CA VAL A 20 16.95 6.93 8.79
C VAL A 20 17.29 7.25 7.34
N VAL A 21 16.38 6.87 6.45
CA VAL A 21 16.48 7.07 5.01
C VAL A 21 15.49 8.14 4.59
N PHE A 22 15.96 9.17 3.90
CA PHE A 22 15.13 10.21 3.33
C PHE A 22 15.84 10.86 2.13
N PRO A 23 15.08 11.43 1.17
CA PRO A 23 15.59 12.34 0.15
C PRO A 23 16.50 13.41 0.73
N TYR A 24 17.43 13.96 -0.05
CA TYR A 24 18.18 15.10 0.44
C TYR A 24 17.26 16.28 0.78
N ASP A 25 17.17 16.58 2.07
CA ASP A 25 16.52 17.76 2.64
C ASP A 25 17.52 18.47 3.55
N ARG A 26 17.82 19.73 3.27
CA ARG A 26 18.85 20.50 4.00
C ARG A 26 18.46 20.68 5.47
N GLU A 27 17.20 20.96 5.75
CA GLU A 27 16.73 21.25 7.09
C GLU A 27 16.68 19.97 7.94
N PHE A 28 16.15 18.89 7.36
CA PHE A 28 16.12 17.60 8.01
C PHE A 28 17.54 17.02 8.19
N SER A 29 18.45 17.21 7.23
CA SER A 29 19.88 16.85 7.41
C SER A 29 20.54 17.62 8.55
N ALA A 30 20.23 18.92 8.69
CA ALA A 30 20.72 19.71 9.82
C ALA A 30 20.16 19.20 11.16
N PHE A 31 18.89 18.79 11.18
CA PHE A 31 18.28 18.13 12.33
C PHE A 31 18.95 16.77 12.65
N MET A 32 19.27 15.96 11.65
CA MET A 32 19.98 14.69 11.85
C MET A 32 21.36 14.91 12.49
N ASN A 33 22.09 15.94 12.09
CA ASN A 33 23.34 16.33 12.75
C ASN A 33 23.13 16.71 14.23
N LYS A 34 22.04 17.42 14.57
CA LYS A 34 21.69 17.75 15.97
C LYS A 34 21.37 16.49 16.79
N LEU A 35 20.86 15.44 16.15
CA LEU A 35 20.68 14.11 16.73
C LEU A 35 21.97 13.28 16.77
N LYS A 36 23.15 13.88 16.56
CA LYS A 36 24.43 13.17 16.46
C LYS A 36 24.40 12.05 15.41
N GLY A 37 23.56 12.20 14.39
CA GLY A 37 23.47 11.27 13.28
C GLY A 37 24.72 11.33 12.43
N ARG A 38 25.14 10.18 11.90
CA ARG A 38 26.26 10.06 10.96
C ARG A 38 25.73 9.64 9.60
N TRP A 39 26.03 10.42 8.56
CA TRP A 39 25.73 10.01 7.19
C TRP A 39 26.61 8.84 6.76
N MET A 40 25.99 7.80 6.21
CA MET A 40 26.65 6.60 5.67
C MET A 40 26.44 6.54 4.16
N PRO A 41 27.40 7.04 3.33
CA PRO A 41 27.23 7.16 1.89
C PRO A 41 26.89 5.85 1.18
N GLN A 42 27.47 4.73 1.65
CA GLN A 42 27.28 3.40 1.05
C GLN A 42 25.84 2.90 1.16
N ARG A 43 25.18 3.21 2.29
CA ARG A 43 23.77 2.84 2.54
C ARG A 43 22.81 3.95 2.11
N ARG A 44 23.32 5.13 1.79
CA ARG A 44 22.55 6.37 1.57
C ARG A 44 21.56 6.63 2.71
N ALA A 45 22.03 6.42 3.93
CA ALA A 45 21.22 6.49 5.14
C ALA A 45 21.97 7.26 6.25
N TRP A 46 21.22 7.86 7.16
CA TRP A 46 21.74 8.41 8.40
C TRP A 46 21.66 7.38 9.51
N GLN A 47 22.73 7.22 10.27
CA GLN A 47 22.76 6.34 11.44
C GLN A 47 22.73 7.14 12.73
N ILE A 48 21.83 6.80 13.64
CA ILE A 48 21.75 7.35 14.98
C ILE A 48 21.96 6.22 15.99
N LYS A 49 22.89 6.40 16.93
CA LYS A 49 23.02 5.51 18.09
C LYS A 49 22.26 6.10 19.28
N PRO A 50 21.11 5.53 19.70
CA PRO A 50 20.32 6.09 20.80
C PRO A 50 21.12 6.26 22.10
N ALA A 51 22.08 5.36 22.36
CA ALA A 51 23.01 5.44 23.49
C ALA A 51 23.79 6.77 23.56
N PHE A 52 24.19 7.35 22.41
CA PHE A 52 24.92 8.64 22.38
C PHE A 52 24.04 9.84 22.72
N LEU A 53 22.72 9.66 22.65
CA LEU A 53 21.70 10.63 23.02
C LEU A 53 21.15 10.37 24.43
N ARG A 54 21.55 9.28 25.10
CA ARG A 54 20.94 8.77 26.33
C ARG A 54 19.41 8.67 26.19
N ALA A 55 18.97 8.14 25.04
CA ALA A 55 17.57 8.01 24.68
C ALA A 55 17.27 6.59 24.18
N THR A 56 16.01 6.19 24.23
CA THR A 56 15.49 4.97 23.61
C THR A 56 15.23 5.18 22.11
N SER A 57 15.08 4.08 21.34
CA SER A 57 14.65 4.14 19.93
C SER A 57 13.35 4.96 19.77
N SER A 58 12.37 4.70 20.65
CA SER A 58 11.07 5.38 20.64
C SER A 58 11.17 6.88 20.84
N GLU A 59 12.02 7.35 21.76
CA GLU A 59 12.24 8.79 21.99
C GLU A 59 12.91 9.48 20.79
N VAL A 60 13.81 8.78 20.09
CA VAL A 60 14.41 9.29 18.85
C VAL A 60 13.36 9.39 17.74
N ILE A 61 12.51 8.39 17.59
CA ILE A 61 11.38 8.39 16.65
C ILE A 61 10.40 9.52 16.97
N GLU A 62 10.13 9.78 18.24
CA GLU A 62 9.27 10.89 18.65
C GLU A 62 9.89 12.25 18.28
N LYS A 63 11.19 12.43 18.47
CA LYS A 63 11.90 13.64 18.01
C LYS A 63 11.80 13.83 16.50
N ILE A 64 11.98 12.75 15.72
CA ILE A 64 11.78 12.75 14.26
C ILE A 64 10.35 13.17 13.93
N THR A 65 9.36 12.56 14.59
CA THR A 65 7.93 12.85 14.39
C THR A 65 7.62 14.32 14.63
N ARG A 66 8.12 14.90 15.74
CA ARG A 66 7.93 16.31 16.07
C ARG A 66 8.58 17.22 15.03
N GLN A 67 9.78 16.89 14.55
CA GLN A 67 10.46 17.66 13.50
C GLN A 67 9.67 17.66 12.19
N LEU A 68 9.17 16.50 11.76
CA LEU A 68 8.37 16.39 10.53
C LEU A 68 7.07 17.18 10.64
N LYS A 69 6.39 17.12 11.78
CA LYS A 69 5.19 17.94 12.04
C LYS A 69 5.49 19.44 11.99
N ALA A 70 6.63 19.87 12.52
CA ALA A 70 7.03 21.28 12.50
C ALA A 70 7.33 21.79 11.08
N GLN A 71 7.82 20.93 10.19
CA GLN A 71 8.11 21.24 8.78
C GLN A 71 6.87 21.15 7.88
N ALA A 72 5.86 20.40 8.31
CA ALA A 72 4.65 20.19 7.53
C ALA A 72 3.80 21.48 7.48
N PRO A 73 3.14 21.77 6.34
CA PRO A 73 2.18 22.86 6.26
C PRO A 73 0.99 22.60 7.19
N LYS A 74 0.33 23.67 7.67
CA LYS A 74 -0.80 23.56 8.62
C LYS A 74 -1.95 22.68 8.12
N SER A 75 -2.16 22.61 6.81
CA SER A 75 -3.20 21.77 6.19
C SER A 75 -2.79 20.31 5.99
N TRP A 76 -1.55 19.93 6.35
CA TRP A 76 -1.01 18.60 6.05
C TRP A 76 -1.78 17.48 6.74
N ASP A 77 -2.16 17.64 8.00
CA ASP A 77 -2.91 16.61 8.72
C ASP A 77 -4.26 16.30 8.05
N HIS A 78 -4.94 17.32 7.51
CA HIS A 78 -6.16 17.12 6.73
C HIS A 78 -5.88 16.37 5.42
N ASN A 79 -4.88 16.82 4.65
CA ASN A 79 -4.49 16.17 3.40
C ASN A 79 -4.07 14.71 3.62
N LEU A 80 -3.34 14.44 4.70
CA LEU A 80 -2.92 13.12 5.09
C LEU A 80 -4.12 12.21 5.39
N SER A 81 -5.14 12.72 6.09
CA SER A 81 -6.40 11.99 6.33
C SER A 81 -7.14 11.65 5.03
N VAL A 82 -7.14 12.55 4.05
CA VAL A 82 -7.76 12.31 2.73
C VAL A 82 -6.97 11.28 1.93
N LEU A 83 -5.66 11.43 1.81
CA LEU A 83 -4.79 10.52 1.05
C LEU A 83 -4.78 9.10 1.65
N ARG A 84 -4.82 9.00 2.98
CA ARG A 84 -4.95 7.71 3.69
C ARG A 84 -6.33 7.05 3.53
N LYS A 85 -7.25 7.61 2.75
CA LYS A 85 -8.47 6.89 2.37
C LYS A 85 -8.40 6.33 0.95
N GLN A 86 -7.30 6.56 0.26
CA GLN A 86 -7.13 6.23 -1.15
C GLN A 86 -5.87 5.39 -1.34
N GLY A 87 -6.08 4.11 -1.66
CA GLY A 87 -5.01 3.22 -2.08
C GLY A 87 -5.01 2.96 -3.57
N CYS A 88 -3.82 2.78 -4.15
CA CYS A 88 -3.69 2.17 -5.46
C CYS A 88 -3.88 0.66 -5.35
N VAL A 89 -4.66 0.09 -6.27
CA VAL A 89 -4.96 -1.34 -6.35
C VAL A 89 -3.89 -2.07 -7.18
N MET A 90 -3.34 -1.43 -8.21
CA MET A 90 -2.32 -2.06 -9.06
C MET A 90 -0.93 -1.93 -8.46
N HIS A 91 -0.09 -2.97 -8.59
CA HIS A 91 1.28 -2.98 -8.07
C HIS A 91 2.18 -1.91 -8.69
N LYS A 92 1.91 -1.52 -9.94
CA LYS A 92 2.72 -0.56 -10.69
C LYS A 92 2.51 0.90 -10.26
N PHE A 93 1.48 1.16 -9.46
CA PHE A 93 1.19 2.46 -8.90
C PHE A 93 1.29 2.42 -7.37
N GLU A 94 1.63 3.56 -6.75
CA GLU A 94 1.56 3.75 -5.30
C GLU A 94 1.31 5.21 -5.00
N ILE A 95 0.41 5.44 -4.04
CA ILE A 95 0.29 6.69 -3.31
C ILE A 95 0.37 6.31 -1.83
N PHE A 96 1.48 6.66 -1.20
CA PHE A 96 1.68 6.42 0.23
C PHE A 96 1.99 7.74 0.91
N ALA A 97 1.11 8.15 1.83
CA ALA A 97 1.20 9.42 2.52
C ALA A 97 1.54 9.23 4.01
N GLY A 98 2.53 9.96 4.49
CA GLY A 98 2.95 9.99 5.88
C GLY A 98 3.33 11.41 6.33
N LEU A 99 3.80 11.54 7.57
CA LEU A 99 4.09 12.86 8.14
C LEU A 99 5.16 13.64 7.36
N GLY A 100 6.11 12.96 6.72
CA GLY A 100 7.16 13.60 5.94
C GLY A 100 6.72 14.02 4.52
N GLY A 101 5.61 13.49 4.02
CA GLY A 101 5.12 13.78 2.67
C GLY A 101 4.49 12.58 1.97
N VAL A 102 4.53 12.59 0.65
CA VAL A 102 3.95 11.56 -0.22
C VAL A 102 5.04 10.84 -1.00
N ARG A 103 4.96 9.52 -1.02
CA ARG A 103 5.67 8.67 -1.96
C ARG A 103 4.74 8.29 -3.11
N LEU A 104 5.14 8.63 -4.33
CA LEU A 104 4.41 8.30 -5.54
C LEU A 104 5.21 7.32 -6.39
N ARG A 105 4.64 6.16 -6.71
CA ARG A 105 5.24 5.20 -7.64
C ARG A 105 4.39 5.13 -8.90
N MET A 106 5.05 5.14 -10.06
CA MET A 106 4.40 5.04 -11.36
C MET A 106 5.37 4.46 -12.40
N PRO A 107 4.88 3.73 -13.42
CA PRO A 107 5.74 3.10 -14.43
C PRO A 107 6.75 4.07 -15.06
N LEU A 108 7.92 3.56 -15.45
CA LEU A 108 8.88 4.33 -16.23
C LEU A 108 8.22 4.80 -17.54
N GLY A 109 8.49 6.05 -17.93
CA GLY A 109 7.88 6.67 -19.12
C GLY A 109 6.50 7.30 -18.88
N HIS A 110 5.91 7.15 -17.69
CA HIS A 110 4.67 7.84 -17.34
C HIS A 110 4.79 9.38 -17.49
N PRO A 111 3.83 10.09 -18.09
CA PRO A 111 3.94 11.53 -18.36
C PRO A 111 4.23 12.39 -17.12
N CYS A 112 3.71 12.01 -15.95
CA CYS A 112 3.93 12.74 -14.71
C CYS A 112 5.41 12.82 -14.30
N HIS A 113 6.28 11.90 -14.74
CA HIS A 113 7.74 12.00 -14.49
C HIS A 113 8.30 13.32 -15.01
N HIS A 114 7.88 13.75 -16.21
CA HIS A 114 8.35 15.00 -16.80
C HIS A 114 7.85 16.23 -16.04
N HIS A 115 6.62 16.20 -15.53
CA HIS A 115 6.06 17.31 -14.76
C HIS A 115 6.69 17.42 -13.37
N LEU A 116 6.85 16.31 -12.66
CA LEU A 116 7.47 16.28 -11.32
C LEU A 116 8.95 16.68 -11.37
N LYS A 117 9.67 16.34 -12.45
CA LYS A 117 11.07 16.74 -12.63
C LYS A 117 11.29 18.26 -12.69
N LYS A 118 10.25 19.03 -13.03
CA LYS A 118 10.33 20.51 -13.10
C LYS A 118 10.19 21.17 -11.73
N ILE A 119 9.77 20.44 -10.71
CA ILE A 119 9.61 20.96 -9.36
C ILE A 119 10.94 20.87 -8.64
N ASP A 120 11.41 22.01 -8.13
CA ASP A 120 12.65 22.08 -7.35
C ASP A 120 12.55 21.22 -6.08
N ARG A 121 13.65 20.51 -5.76
CA ARG A 121 13.83 19.68 -4.56
C ARG A 121 12.93 18.45 -4.45
N LEU A 122 12.24 18.05 -5.51
CA LEU A 122 11.72 16.69 -5.57
C LEU A 122 12.85 15.72 -5.87
N SER A 123 12.82 14.57 -5.21
CA SER A 123 13.77 13.49 -5.49
C SER A 123 13.02 12.29 -6.06
N SER A 124 13.73 11.52 -6.87
CA SER A 124 13.25 10.24 -7.36
C SER A 124 14.31 9.16 -7.28
N VAL A 125 13.85 7.94 -7.10
CA VAL A 125 14.64 6.71 -7.21
C VAL A 125 13.90 5.79 -8.14
N ARG A 126 14.45 5.60 -9.35
CA ARG A 126 13.83 4.81 -10.44
C ARG A 126 12.45 5.34 -10.81
N ASP A 127 11.40 4.60 -10.45
CA ASP A 127 9.99 4.81 -10.75
C ASP A 127 9.23 5.49 -9.59
N THR A 128 9.93 5.80 -8.50
CA THR A 128 9.37 6.32 -7.26
C THR A 128 9.83 7.75 -7.00
N TRP A 129 8.88 8.65 -6.73
CA TRP A 129 9.09 10.03 -6.34
C TRP A 129 8.80 10.21 -4.86
N TYR A 130 9.63 11.02 -4.20
CA TYR A 130 9.46 11.40 -2.81
C TYR A 130 9.18 12.90 -2.75
N ILE A 131 7.98 13.24 -2.30
CA ILE A 131 7.43 14.59 -2.33
C ILE A 131 7.26 15.07 -0.88
N PRO A 132 8.10 16.01 -0.40
CA PRO A 132 7.96 16.54 0.95
C PRO A 132 6.58 17.15 1.19
N ALA A 133 6.08 17.07 2.42
CA ALA A 133 4.77 17.62 2.80
C ALA A 133 4.60 19.10 2.38
N ALA A 134 5.65 19.91 2.54
CA ALA A 134 5.66 21.33 2.15
C ALA A 134 5.47 21.58 0.65
N LYS A 135 5.70 20.56 -0.20
CA LYS A 135 5.58 20.63 -1.66
C LYS A 135 4.26 20.07 -2.17
N PHE A 136 3.44 19.47 -1.31
CA PHE A 136 2.22 18.80 -1.74
C PHE A 136 1.23 19.76 -2.41
N SER A 137 1.09 20.99 -1.92
CA SER A 137 0.15 21.97 -2.48
C SER A 137 0.53 22.50 -3.87
N GLU A 138 1.70 22.14 -4.40
CA GLU A 138 2.06 22.53 -5.77
C GLU A 138 1.14 21.85 -6.78
N LYS A 139 0.58 22.65 -7.70
CA LYS A 139 -0.39 22.18 -8.69
C LYS A 139 0.06 20.92 -9.47
N PRO A 140 1.30 20.82 -9.98
CA PRO A 140 1.72 19.62 -10.72
C PRO A 140 1.81 18.37 -9.84
N VAL A 141 1.99 18.51 -8.52
CA VAL A 141 1.91 17.37 -7.57
C VAL A 141 0.48 16.89 -7.45
N GLN A 142 -0.48 17.80 -7.20
CA GLN A 142 -1.89 17.45 -7.09
C GLN A 142 -2.40 16.79 -8.37
N GLU A 143 -2.04 17.34 -9.53
CA GLU A 143 -2.36 16.77 -10.84
C GLU A 143 -1.74 15.38 -11.03
N ALA A 144 -0.49 15.17 -10.59
CA ALA A 144 0.14 13.85 -10.65
C ALA A 144 -0.57 12.82 -9.76
N VAL A 145 -0.96 13.19 -8.54
CA VAL A 145 -1.72 12.31 -7.63
C VAL A 145 -3.06 11.91 -8.26
N ALA A 146 -3.84 12.90 -8.70
CA ALA A 146 -5.14 12.66 -9.33
C ALA A 146 -5.00 11.77 -10.59
N ARG A 147 -3.96 12.03 -11.39
CA ARG A 147 -3.70 11.25 -12.61
C ARG A 147 -3.32 9.80 -12.30
N ILE A 148 -2.48 9.56 -11.28
CA ILE A 148 -2.12 8.20 -10.85
C ILE A 148 -3.36 7.43 -10.41
N ILE A 149 -4.27 8.04 -9.64
CA ILE A 149 -5.52 7.40 -9.23
C ILE A 149 -6.38 7.03 -10.46
N GLN A 150 -6.48 7.95 -11.43
CA GLN A 150 -7.22 7.70 -12.66
C GLN A 150 -6.61 6.55 -13.49
N ASP A 151 -5.28 6.55 -13.66
CA ASP A 151 -4.58 5.55 -14.45
C ASP A 151 -4.52 4.19 -13.73
N ASP A 152 -4.50 4.17 -12.40
CA ASP A 152 -4.65 2.97 -11.57
C ASP A 152 -6.03 2.34 -11.76
N ARG A 153 -7.10 3.14 -11.62
CA ARG A 153 -8.48 2.73 -11.90
C ARG A 153 -8.64 2.17 -13.31
N LYS A 154 -8.14 2.89 -14.32
CA LYS A 154 -8.21 2.45 -15.71
C LYS A 154 -7.47 1.13 -15.93
N ALA A 155 -6.27 1.00 -15.35
CA ALA A 155 -5.49 -0.23 -15.46
C ALA A 155 -6.16 -1.42 -14.79
N TYR A 156 -6.82 -1.21 -13.65
CA TYR A 156 -7.62 -2.26 -12.99
C TYR A 156 -8.80 -2.68 -13.87
N ILE A 157 -9.63 -1.73 -14.30
CA ILE A 157 -10.80 -2.03 -15.15
C ILE A 157 -10.39 -2.81 -16.39
N GLN A 158 -9.35 -2.37 -17.10
CA GLN A 158 -8.83 -3.07 -18.28
C GLN A 158 -8.33 -4.49 -17.99
N ALA A 159 -7.81 -4.76 -16.79
CA ALA A 159 -7.33 -6.08 -16.42
C ALA A 159 -8.47 -7.07 -16.11
N PHE A 160 -9.63 -6.56 -15.67
CA PHE A 160 -10.76 -7.37 -15.20
C PHE A 160 -12.01 -7.28 -16.10
N ASP A 161 -11.97 -6.50 -17.18
CA ASP A 161 -13.08 -6.35 -18.15
C ASP A 161 -13.58 -7.70 -18.68
N ALA A 162 -12.67 -8.63 -18.99
CA ALA A 162 -13.00 -9.97 -19.46
C ALA A 162 -13.39 -10.96 -18.35
N THR A 163 -13.49 -10.49 -17.09
CA THR A 163 -13.84 -11.33 -15.94
C THR A 163 -15.27 -11.24 -15.47
N GLU A 164 -16.06 -10.34 -16.06
CA GLU A 164 -17.48 -10.23 -15.79
C GLU A 164 -18.19 -11.59 -15.96
N GLU A 165 -19.09 -11.90 -15.03
CA GLU A 165 -19.83 -13.18 -14.96
C GLU A 165 -18.95 -14.44 -14.78
N ARG A 166 -17.63 -14.31 -14.55
CA ARG A 166 -16.81 -15.48 -14.21
C ARG A 166 -16.91 -15.74 -12.73
N CYS A 167 -16.98 -17.02 -12.37
CA CYS A 167 -16.90 -17.46 -10.99
C CYS A 167 -15.86 -18.57 -10.84
N ILE A 168 -15.26 -18.60 -9.66
CA ILE A 168 -14.35 -19.65 -9.21
C ILE A 168 -15.03 -20.40 -8.07
N ILE A 169 -14.96 -21.72 -8.11
CA ILE A 169 -15.55 -22.60 -7.10
C ILE A 169 -14.48 -23.52 -6.59
N GLY A 170 -14.35 -23.61 -5.28
CA GLY A 170 -13.41 -24.53 -4.67
C GLY A 170 -13.57 -24.56 -3.16
N LYS A 171 -12.55 -25.09 -2.50
CA LYS A 171 -12.52 -25.32 -1.07
C LYS A 171 -11.41 -24.50 -0.44
N ILE A 172 -11.75 -23.88 0.69
CA ILE A 172 -10.81 -23.16 1.55
C ILE A 172 -10.83 -23.79 2.94
N ASP A 173 -9.64 -24.00 3.51
CA ASP A 173 -9.50 -24.44 4.90
C ASP A 173 -9.59 -23.21 5.82
N VAL A 174 -10.72 -23.05 6.51
CA VAL A 174 -11.04 -21.88 7.33
C VAL A 174 -11.91 -22.26 8.53
N GLY A 175 -11.44 -21.94 9.73
CA GLY A 175 -12.20 -22.09 10.98
C GLY A 175 -13.40 -21.13 11.06
N GLU A 176 -14.35 -21.38 11.96
CA GLU A 176 -15.48 -20.43 12.15
C GLU A 176 -15.02 -19.05 12.62
N ASP A 177 -14.01 -19.03 13.49
CA ASP A 177 -13.34 -17.83 14.02
C ASP A 177 -12.65 -16.99 12.95
N GLN A 178 -12.35 -17.60 11.80
CA GLN A 178 -11.68 -16.95 10.68
C GLN A 178 -12.67 -16.41 9.63
N LEU A 179 -13.92 -16.88 9.60
CA LEU A 179 -14.91 -16.42 8.61
C LEU A 179 -15.16 -14.91 8.71
N GLU A 180 -15.35 -14.42 9.94
CA GLU A 180 -15.53 -13.00 10.22
C GLU A 180 -14.28 -12.19 9.84
N ALA A 181 -13.08 -12.73 10.09
CA ALA A 181 -11.82 -12.07 9.78
C ALA A 181 -11.61 -11.86 8.27
N TYR A 182 -12.12 -12.77 7.42
CA TYR A 182 -12.06 -12.63 5.95
C TYR A 182 -13.32 -12.00 5.35
N GLY A 183 -14.38 -11.79 6.14
CA GLY A 183 -15.67 -11.30 5.66
C GLY A 183 -16.37 -12.32 4.76
N LEU A 184 -16.19 -13.61 5.03
CA LEU A 184 -16.80 -14.70 4.29
C LEU A 184 -18.26 -14.86 4.73
N GLU A 185 -19.13 -14.07 4.12
CA GLU A 185 -20.60 -14.11 4.28
C GLU A 185 -21.25 -14.10 2.90
N LYS A 186 -22.42 -14.71 2.74
CA LYS A 186 -23.13 -14.72 1.45
C LYS A 186 -23.45 -13.28 1.01
N GLU A 187 -23.28 -12.97 -0.27
CA GLU A 187 -23.44 -11.63 -0.89
C GLU A 187 -22.44 -10.58 -0.38
N ALA A 188 -21.45 -10.97 0.44
CA ALA A 188 -20.39 -10.06 0.89
C ALA A 188 -19.25 -9.97 -0.13
N TYR A 189 -18.59 -8.80 -0.14
CA TYR A 189 -17.38 -8.58 -0.93
C TYR A 189 -16.11 -8.93 -0.14
N VAL A 190 -15.32 -9.83 -0.71
CA VAL A 190 -14.04 -10.29 -0.17
C VAL A 190 -12.89 -9.83 -1.06
N ALA A 191 -11.73 -9.63 -0.45
CA ALA A 191 -10.48 -9.34 -1.16
C ALA A 191 -9.61 -10.59 -1.21
N VAL A 192 -9.03 -10.89 -2.36
CA VAL A 192 -8.23 -12.08 -2.61
C VAL A 192 -6.86 -11.68 -3.14
N GLN A 193 -5.79 -12.23 -2.57
CA GLN A 193 -4.42 -11.95 -3.00
C GLN A 193 -4.02 -12.75 -4.23
N GLY A 194 -3.11 -12.20 -5.05
CA GLY A 194 -2.61 -12.88 -6.25
C GLY A 194 -2.00 -14.26 -5.98
N GLY A 195 -1.47 -14.51 -4.77
CA GLY A 195 -0.98 -15.84 -4.40
C GLY A 195 -2.08 -16.91 -4.39
N PHE A 196 -3.27 -16.58 -3.89
CA PHE A 196 -4.43 -17.47 -3.93
C PHE A 196 -4.88 -17.70 -5.38
N LEU A 197 -4.92 -16.63 -6.18
CA LEU A 197 -5.30 -16.72 -7.60
C LEU A 197 -4.33 -17.57 -8.42
N LYS A 198 -3.06 -17.70 -8.04
CA LYS A 198 -2.15 -18.65 -8.72
C LYS A 198 -2.66 -20.09 -8.72
N ILE A 199 -3.48 -20.45 -7.73
CA ILE A 199 -4.08 -21.77 -7.60
C ILE A 199 -5.49 -21.73 -8.19
N ALA A 200 -6.32 -20.79 -7.74
CA ALA A 200 -7.75 -20.76 -8.09
C ALA A 200 -8.08 -20.24 -9.50
N ASP A 201 -7.29 -19.28 -10.01
CA ASP A 201 -7.41 -18.75 -11.38
C ASP A 201 -6.05 -18.23 -11.90
N PRO A 202 -5.19 -19.14 -12.41
CA PRO A 202 -3.81 -18.80 -12.78
C PRO A 202 -3.71 -17.70 -13.84
N MET A 203 -4.73 -17.54 -14.69
CA MET A 203 -4.76 -16.49 -15.72
C MET A 203 -4.85 -15.10 -15.11
N MET A 204 -5.55 -14.97 -13.98
CA MET A 204 -5.75 -13.70 -13.29
C MET A 204 -4.63 -13.36 -12.30
N ALA A 205 -3.79 -14.35 -11.95
CA ALA A 205 -2.65 -14.16 -11.08
C ALA A 205 -1.60 -13.17 -11.63
N SER A 206 -1.52 -13.01 -12.96
CA SER A 206 -0.60 -12.07 -13.63
C SER A 206 -1.21 -10.69 -13.95
N SER A 207 -2.43 -10.41 -13.49
CA SER A 207 -3.13 -9.12 -13.72
C SER A 207 -2.36 -7.91 -13.19
N GLY A 208 -1.48 -8.11 -12.19
CA GLY A 208 -0.71 -7.05 -11.57
C GLY A 208 -1.48 -6.24 -10.52
N ALA A 209 -2.70 -6.67 -10.15
CA ALA A 209 -3.42 -6.17 -8.99
C ALA A 209 -2.84 -6.76 -7.70
N ARG A 210 -2.83 -5.96 -6.62
CA ARG A 210 -2.38 -6.39 -5.29
C ARG A 210 -3.36 -7.40 -4.69
N GLU A 211 -4.64 -7.07 -4.84
CA GLU A 211 -5.79 -7.83 -4.40
C GLU A 211 -6.86 -7.75 -5.49
N VAL A 212 -7.77 -8.71 -5.48
CA VAL A 212 -8.90 -8.81 -6.40
C VAL A 212 -10.16 -8.96 -5.60
N ALA A 213 -11.20 -8.22 -5.95
CA ALA A 213 -12.48 -8.27 -5.27
C ALA A 213 -13.34 -9.40 -5.86
N PHE A 214 -14.05 -10.10 -4.98
CA PHE A 214 -15.04 -11.09 -5.34
C PHE A 214 -16.30 -10.92 -4.51
N GLU A 215 -17.44 -11.32 -5.06
CA GLU A 215 -18.68 -11.54 -4.32
C GLU A 215 -18.80 -13.01 -3.93
N VAL A 216 -19.20 -13.26 -2.68
CA VAL A 216 -19.46 -14.61 -2.19
C VAL A 216 -20.88 -15.03 -2.59
N LEU A 217 -21.02 -15.76 -3.69
CA LEU A 217 -22.33 -16.24 -4.16
C LEU A 217 -22.92 -17.34 -3.28
N SER A 218 -22.07 -18.25 -2.79
CA SER A 218 -22.53 -19.32 -1.91
C SER A 218 -21.39 -19.89 -1.07
N MET A 219 -21.75 -20.40 0.10
CA MET A 219 -20.84 -21.09 1.01
C MET A 219 -21.53 -22.35 1.55
N ARG A 220 -20.79 -23.44 1.67
CA ARG A 220 -21.27 -24.68 2.27
C ARG A 220 -20.15 -25.36 3.06
N ARG A 221 -20.33 -25.46 4.37
CA ARG A 221 -19.42 -26.21 5.26
C ARG A 221 -19.35 -27.66 4.80
N GLN A 222 -18.14 -28.19 4.63
CA GLN A 222 -17.94 -29.62 4.30
C GLN A 222 -17.58 -30.41 5.56
N ASP A 223 -16.74 -29.83 6.42
CA ASP A 223 -16.33 -30.37 7.72
C ASP A 223 -15.94 -29.22 8.68
N ASP A 224 -15.44 -29.54 9.87
CA ASP A 224 -15.09 -28.58 10.90
C ASP A 224 -13.97 -27.61 10.48
N ALA A 225 -13.16 -27.98 9.47
CA ALA A 225 -11.99 -27.22 9.04
C ALA A 225 -12.15 -26.58 7.66
N SER A 226 -13.18 -26.92 6.90
CA SER A 226 -13.26 -26.54 5.49
C SER A 226 -14.62 -26.05 5.00
N LEU A 227 -14.55 -25.07 4.12
CA LEU A 227 -15.68 -24.39 3.52
C LEU A 227 -15.58 -24.47 2.00
N LYS A 228 -16.64 -24.98 1.35
CA LYS A 228 -16.78 -24.87 -0.10
C LYS A 228 -17.40 -23.52 -0.43
N VAL A 229 -16.78 -22.75 -1.32
CA VAL A 229 -17.20 -21.40 -1.69
C VAL A 229 -17.36 -21.26 -3.21
N LYS A 230 -18.34 -20.47 -3.64
CA LYS A 230 -18.46 -19.94 -5.01
C LYS A 230 -18.21 -18.44 -4.92
N LEU A 231 -17.15 -17.97 -5.57
CA LEU A 231 -16.77 -16.56 -5.64
C LEU A 231 -16.97 -16.07 -7.06
N GLU A 232 -17.69 -14.98 -7.25
CA GLU A 232 -17.86 -14.32 -8.54
C GLU A 232 -17.01 -13.06 -8.62
N TYR A 233 -16.39 -12.83 -9.79
CA TYR A 233 -15.72 -11.57 -10.06
C TYR A 233 -16.78 -10.46 -10.10
N VAL A 234 -16.59 -9.46 -9.26
CA VAL A 234 -17.45 -8.26 -9.26
C VAL A 234 -17.18 -7.39 -10.48
N ASP A 235 -18.15 -6.54 -10.82
CA ASP A 235 -17.96 -5.46 -11.78
C ASP A 235 -16.63 -4.72 -11.48
N PRO A 236 -15.76 -4.48 -12.49
CA PRO A 236 -14.45 -3.90 -12.24
C PRO A 236 -14.48 -2.50 -11.59
N VAL A 237 -15.54 -1.71 -11.79
CA VAL A 237 -15.70 -0.40 -11.14
C VAL A 237 -16.05 -0.57 -9.67
N GLU A 238 -16.95 -1.48 -9.35
CA GLU A 238 -17.31 -1.82 -7.97
C GLU A 238 -16.13 -2.42 -7.22
N GLY A 239 -15.44 -3.40 -7.82
CA GLY A 239 -14.25 -4.02 -7.26
C GLY A 239 -13.14 -3.02 -6.97
N TYR A 240 -12.87 -2.09 -7.91
CA TYR A 240 -11.90 -1.03 -7.67
C TYR A 240 -12.29 -0.14 -6.48
N THR A 241 -13.58 0.23 -6.38
CA THR A 241 -14.08 1.09 -5.30
C THR A 241 -13.95 0.38 -3.95
N HIS A 242 -14.28 -0.91 -3.89
CA HIS A 242 -14.12 -1.74 -2.71
C HIS A 242 -12.65 -1.84 -2.25
N LEU A 243 -11.73 -2.07 -3.19
CA LEU A 243 -10.30 -2.29 -2.87
C LEU A 243 -9.54 -1.00 -2.57
N SER A 244 -9.82 0.08 -3.30
CA SER A 244 -9.13 1.37 -3.09
C SER A 244 -9.45 2.02 -1.74
N GLY A 245 -10.64 1.74 -1.19
CA GLY A 245 -11.03 2.13 0.17
C GLY A 245 -10.40 1.27 1.27
N ARG A 246 -9.97 0.04 0.98
CA ARG A 246 -9.41 -0.91 1.97
C ARG A 246 -7.97 -0.61 2.37
N ALA A 247 -7.14 -0.07 1.48
CA ALA A 247 -5.68 -0.06 1.66
C ALA A 247 -5.16 0.71 2.90
N PHE A 248 -5.99 1.58 3.50
CA PHE A 248 -5.58 2.44 4.63
C PHE A 248 -6.72 2.83 5.59
N ALA A 249 -7.97 2.44 5.29
CA ALA A 249 -9.08 2.63 6.22
C ALA A 249 -9.00 1.59 7.35
N GLU A 250 -9.67 1.87 8.47
CA GLU A 250 -9.79 1.06 9.69
C GLU A 250 -10.43 -0.33 9.48
N ASN A 251 -10.50 -0.80 8.24
CA ASN A 251 -11.07 -2.08 7.86
C ASN A 251 -10.14 -3.22 8.30
N LYS A 252 -10.63 -4.03 9.24
CA LYS A 252 -9.90 -5.13 9.87
C LYS A 252 -9.92 -6.42 9.03
N LEU A 253 -10.66 -6.43 7.92
CA LEU A 253 -10.84 -7.62 7.10
C LEU A 253 -9.55 -8.00 6.38
N GLN A 254 -9.11 -9.23 6.59
CA GLN A 254 -7.94 -9.80 5.93
C GLN A 254 -8.29 -10.21 4.50
N ALA A 255 -7.33 -10.06 3.59
CA ALA A 255 -7.47 -10.61 2.25
C ALA A 255 -7.18 -12.12 2.28
N ILE A 256 -8.00 -12.90 1.57
CA ILE A 256 -7.82 -14.34 1.38
C ILE A 256 -6.53 -14.56 0.61
N GLY A 257 -5.56 -15.22 1.24
CA GLY A 257 -4.23 -15.47 0.66
C GLY A 257 -3.81 -16.92 0.71
N VAL A 258 -2.55 -17.19 0.35
CA VAL A 258 -1.93 -18.55 0.32
C VAL A 258 -1.81 -19.23 1.68
N HIS A 259 -2.06 -18.50 2.77
CA HIS A 259 -2.02 -19.05 4.13
C HIS A 259 -3.26 -19.89 4.45
N LEU A 260 -4.37 -19.66 3.74
CA LEU A 260 -5.48 -20.59 3.71
C LEU A 260 -5.08 -21.71 2.75
N LYS A 261 -5.13 -22.98 3.20
CA LYS A 261 -4.90 -24.09 2.29
C LYS A 261 -6.01 -24.07 1.23
N VAL A 262 -5.57 -24.03 -0.01
CA VAL A 262 -6.40 -24.01 -1.20
C VAL A 262 -6.16 -25.37 -1.86
N ASP A 263 -7.16 -26.25 -1.82
CA ASP A 263 -7.08 -27.54 -2.52
C ASP A 263 -6.97 -27.31 -4.03
N ASP A 264 -6.35 -28.21 -4.81
CA ASP A 264 -6.08 -28.02 -6.25
C ASP A 264 -7.35 -28.08 -7.14
N ASP A 265 -8.53 -28.37 -6.56
CA ASP A 265 -9.78 -28.65 -7.27
C ASP A 265 -10.61 -27.40 -7.62
N TRP A 266 -9.97 -26.26 -7.87
CA TRP A 266 -10.69 -25.05 -8.26
C TRP A 266 -11.15 -25.11 -9.70
N ILE A 267 -12.44 -24.84 -9.90
CA ILE A 267 -13.05 -24.80 -11.22
C ILE A 267 -13.54 -23.40 -11.56
N GLN A 268 -13.36 -23.04 -12.82
CA GLN A 268 -13.90 -21.81 -13.38
C GLN A 268 -15.23 -22.10 -14.08
N LYS A 269 -16.23 -21.26 -13.84
CA LYS A 269 -17.52 -21.31 -14.54
C LYS A 269 -17.97 -19.90 -14.91
N ARG A 270 -18.90 -19.80 -15.85
CA ARG A 270 -19.74 -18.61 -15.98
C ARG A 270 -20.90 -18.71 -14.97
N SER A 271 -21.28 -17.59 -14.37
CA SER A 271 -22.15 -17.56 -13.19
C SER A 271 -23.54 -18.10 -13.41
#